data_AF-A0A164ERE9-F1
#
_entry.id   AF-A0A164ERE9-F1
#
_cell.length_a   1.000
_cell.length_b   1.000
_cell.length_c   1.000
_cell.angle_alpha   90.00
_cell.angle_beta   90.00
_cell.angle_gamma   90.00
#
_symmetry.space_group_name_H-M   'P 1'
#
loop_
_entity.id
_entity.type
_entity.pdbx_description
1 polymer ?
#
loop_
_entity_poly.entity_id
_entity_poly.type
_entity_poly.pdbx_seq_one_letter_code
_entity_poly.pdbx_strand_id
1 'polypeptide(L)'
;GNINGYKLNEKQELIDRYGRIVVPIVKIREIMEENHDHILAGHLGITKTLARLQRQYSWPDMRSDVPAYVNSCLKCARRKAFGTSKAPLQPLPPVDRVWERIAMDVVGPIQESVKGYKYILVLSDYASRF
;
A
#
# COMPACT_ATOMS: atom_id res chain seq x y z
N GLY A 1 22.90 -0.35 40.55
CA GLY A 1 23.93 0.53 39.98
C GLY A 1 23.58 0.81 38.54
N ASN A 2 23.44 2.09 38.17
CA ASN A 2 22.99 2.54 36.85
C ASN A 2 24.20 2.66 35.92
N ILE A 3 24.49 1.60 35.17
CA ILE A 3 25.48 1.62 34.09
C ILE A 3 24.73 1.83 32.78
N ASN A 4 25.07 2.90 32.05
CA ASN A 4 24.61 3.21 30.69
C ASN A 4 23.11 3.57 30.49
N GLY A 5 22.37 3.89 31.56
CA GLY A 5 20.98 4.35 31.44
C GLY A 5 19.98 3.23 31.20
N TYR A 6 20.36 1.99 31.52
CA TYR A 6 19.48 0.83 31.52
C TYR A 6 19.20 0.37 32.95
N LYS A 7 18.00 -0.15 33.20
CA LYS A 7 17.61 -0.74 34.49
C LYS A 7 16.70 -1.96 34.28
N LEU A 8 16.52 -2.76 35.33
CA LEU A 8 15.51 -3.83 35.31
C LEU A 8 14.18 -3.30 35.83
N ASN A 9 13.07 -3.73 35.21
CA ASN A 9 11.73 -3.51 35.74
C ASN A 9 11.35 -4.62 36.75
N GLU A 10 10.13 -4.55 37.31
CA GLU A 10 9.59 -5.53 38.27
C GLU A 10 9.52 -6.96 37.71
N LYS A 11 9.44 -7.09 36.39
CA LYS A 11 9.39 -8.36 35.65
C LYS A 11 10.79 -8.87 35.24
N GLN A 12 11.86 -8.24 35.76
CA GLN A 12 13.25 -8.53 35.40
C GLN A 12 13.57 -8.32 33.91
N GLU A 13 12.85 -7.42 33.23
CA GLU A 13 13.13 -7.03 31.86
C GLU A 13 14.06 -5.81 31.84
N LEU A 14 15.03 -5.80 30.93
CA LEU A 14 15.89 -4.65 30.71
C LEU A 14 15.08 -3.52 30.06
N ILE A 15 15.12 -2.33 30.64
CA ILE A 15 14.46 -1.13 30.12
C ILE A 15 15.46 0.02 29.95
N ASP A 16 15.25 0.83 28.91
CA ASP A 16 16.07 1.99 28.60
C ASP A 16 15.67 3.24 29.41
N ARG A 17 16.40 4.34 29.20
CA ARG A 17 16.15 5.63 29.88
C ARG A 17 14.76 6.24 29.63
N TYR A 18 14.05 5.77 28.62
CA TYR A 18 12.69 6.20 28.27
C TYR A 18 11.62 5.22 28.79
N GLY A 19 12.02 4.19 29.54
CA GLY A 19 11.10 3.19 30.10
C GLY A 19 10.66 2.14 29.08
N ARG A 20 11.36 2.00 27.94
CA ARG A 20 11.03 1.03 26.89
C ARG A 20 11.80 -0.26 27.13
N ILE A 21 11.18 -1.40 26.86
CA ILE A 21 11.80 -2.72 26.97
C ILE A 21 12.89 -2.86 25.91
N VAL A 22 14.11 -3.18 26.34
CA VAL A 22 15.22 -3.53 25.46
C VAL A 22 15.02 -4.96 25.01
N VAL A 23 14.77 -5.13 23.72
CA VAL A 23 14.41 -6.42 23.14
C VAL A 23 15.67 -7.24 22.87
N PRO A 24 15.79 -8.47 23.41
CA PRO A 24 16.84 -9.42 23.00
C PRO A 24 16.67 -9.81 21.54
N ILE A 25 17.77 -9.99 20.81
CA ILE A 25 17.76 -10.30 19.36
C ILE A 25 16.82 -11.46 19.01
N VAL A 26 16.80 -12.50 19.86
CA VAL A 26 15.97 -13.69 19.68
C VAL A 26 14.46 -13.42 19.71
N LYS A 27 14.01 -12.33 20.34
CA LYS A 27 12.59 -11.94 20.47
C LYS A 27 12.14 -10.91 19.45
N ILE A 28 13.06 -10.31 18.68
CA ILE A 28 12.71 -9.24 17.73
C ILE A 28 11.67 -9.75 16.72
N ARG A 29 11.83 -10.98 16.21
CA ARG A 29 10.90 -11.56 15.23
C ARG A 29 9.48 -11.72 15.78
N GLU A 30 9.35 -12.30 16.98
CA GLU A 30 8.09 -12.48 17.68
C GLU A 30 7.37 -11.13 17.89
N ILE A 31 8.09 -10.12 18.37
CA ILE A 31 7.54 -8.78 18.59
C ILE A 31 7.10 -8.12 17.28
N MET A 32 7.83 -8.32 16.17
CA MET A 32 7.41 -7.81 14.86
C MET A 32 6.14 -8.50 14.35
N GLU A 33 6.05 -9.82 14.50
CA GLU A 33 4.85 -10.61 14.12
C GLU A 33 3.63 -10.14 14.91
N GLU A 34 3.72 -9.98 16.23
CA GLU A 34 2.62 -9.49 17.06
C GLU A 34 2.16 -8.06 16.70
N ASN A 35 3.09 -7.21 16.28
CA ASN A 35 2.81 -5.79 16.03
C ASN A 35 2.52 -5.45 14.57
N HIS A 36 2.72 -6.37 13.63
CA HIS A 36 2.40 -6.18 12.21
C HIS A 36 1.39 -7.21 11.68
N ASP A 37 1.57 -8.50 11.99
CA ASP A 37 0.80 -9.61 11.41
C ASP A 37 -0.50 -9.88 12.15
N HIS A 38 -0.60 -9.46 13.41
CA HIS A 38 -1.82 -9.61 14.20
C HIS A 38 -3.01 -8.91 13.54
N ILE A 39 -4.19 -9.53 13.55
CA ILE A 39 -5.38 -9.02 12.85
C ILE A 39 -5.78 -7.61 13.31
N LEU A 40 -5.60 -7.32 14.60
CA LEU A 40 -5.85 -5.99 15.19
C LEU A 40 -4.71 -5.00 14.96
N ALA A 41 -3.52 -5.47 14.59
CA ALA A 41 -2.42 -4.58 14.19
C ALA A 41 -2.67 -4.03 12.79
N GLY A 42 -3.34 -4.78 11.91
CA GLY A 42 -3.88 -4.26 10.65
C GLY A 42 -2.86 -4.07 9.53
N HIS A 43 -1.70 -4.75 9.58
CA HIS A 43 -0.67 -4.66 8.54
C HIS A 43 -0.26 -3.21 8.23
N LEU A 44 -0.04 -2.43 9.29
CA LEU A 44 0.31 -1.01 9.17
C LEU A 44 1.57 -0.83 8.32
N GLY A 45 1.60 0.29 7.59
CA GLY A 45 2.80 0.72 6.88
C GLY A 45 3.93 1.05 7.86
N ILE A 46 5.16 1.06 7.33
CA ILE A 46 6.43 1.20 8.06
C ILE A 46 6.37 2.26 9.16
N THR A 47 5.97 3.49 8.84
CA THR A 47 5.93 4.62 9.79
C THR A 47 5.07 4.32 11.01
N LYS A 48 3.89 3.72 10.79
CA LYS A 48 2.92 3.43 11.86
C LYS A 48 3.37 2.23 12.69
N THR A 49 3.93 1.19 12.07
CA THR A 49 4.53 0.05 12.79
C THR A 49 5.71 0.48 13.64
N LEU A 50 6.61 1.30 13.08
CA LEU A 50 7.76 1.84 13.82
C LEU A 50 7.32 2.69 15.01
N ALA A 51 6.37 3.61 14.81
CA ALA A 51 5.84 4.45 15.88
C ALA A 51 5.18 3.64 16.99
N ARG A 52 4.49 2.55 16.65
CA ARG A 52 3.89 1.63 17.63
C ARG A 52 4.97 0.92 18.45
N LEU A 53 5.96 0.33 17.79
CA LEU A 53 7.05 -0.39 18.44
C LEU A 53 7.87 0.53 19.34
N GLN A 54 8.20 1.74 18.88
CA GLN A 54 8.99 2.71 19.62
C GLN A 54 8.35 3.23 20.92
N ARG A 55 7.04 3.00 21.12
CA ARG A 55 6.36 3.34 22.38
C ARG A 55 6.67 2.37 23.51
N GLN A 56 6.96 1.11 23.20
CA GLN A 56 7.09 0.04 24.20
C GLN A 56 8.44 -0.65 24.17
N TYR A 57 9.11 -0.65 23.01
CA TYR A 57 10.30 -1.43 22.75
C TYR A 57 11.46 -0.58 22.26
N SER A 58 12.67 -1.12 22.38
CA SER A 58 13.89 -0.57 21.82
C SER A 58 14.89 -1.68 21.51
N TRP A 59 15.59 -1.56 20.39
CA TRP A 59 16.79 -2.33 20.05
C TRP A 59 17.63 -1.53 19.05
N PRO A 60 18.94 -1.80 18.90
CA PRO A 60 19.85 -0.95 18.11
C PRO A 60 19.39 -0.72 16.66
N ASP A 61 19.02 -1.80 15.95
CA ASP A 61 18.74 -1.77 14.51
C ASP A 61 17.25 -1.64 14.15
N MET A 62 16.40 -1.21 15.10
CA MET A 62 14.94 -1.10 14.91
C MET A 62 14.55 -0.29 13.67
N ARG A 63 15.29 0.78 13.37
CA ARG A 63 14.99 1.66 12.23
C ARG A 63 15.29 1.01 10.87
N SER A 64 16.18 0.03 10.80
CA SER A 64 16.44 -0.77 9.60
C SER A 64 15.58 -2.04 9.54
N ASP A 65 15.39 -2.70 10.68
CA ASP A 65 14.69 -3.98 10.76
C ASP A 65 13.20 -3.85 10.44
N VAL A 66 12.53 -2.83 10.99
CA VAL A 66 11.08 -2.65 10.80
C VAL A 66 10.73 -2.43 9.32
N PRO A 67 11.40 -1.52 8.57
CA PRO A 67 11.21 -1.44 7.12
C PRO A 67 11.46 -2.75 6.39
N ALA A 68 12.54 -3.46 6.70
CA ALA A 68 12.89 -4.72 6.04
C ALA A 68 11.80 -5.77 6.25
N TYR A 69 11.31 -5.92 7.48
CA TYR A 69 10.23 -6.83 7.83
C TYR A 69 8.92 -6.47 7.10
N VAL A 70 8.45 -5.22 7.21
CA VAL A 70 7.20 -4.78 6.59
C VAL A 70 7.23 -4.91 5.07
N ASN A 71 8.38 -4.65 4.43
CA ASN A 71 8.54 -4.81 2.99
C ASN A 71 8.57 -6.28 2.55
N SER A 72 9.01 -7.21 3.41
CA SER A 72 8.97 -8.65 3.14
C SER A 72 7.57 -9.26 3.29
N CYS A 73 6.60 -8.54 3.85
CA CYS A 73 5.26 -9.04 4.10
C CYS A 73 4.47 -9.28 2.79
N LEU A 74 4.24 -10.54 2.44
CA LEU A 74 3.50 -10.93 1.23
C LEU A 74 2.04 -10.44 1.21
N LYS A 75 1.37 -10.36 2.37
CA LYS A 75 0.00 -9.83 2.47
C LYS A 75 -0.05 -8.35 2.10
N CYS A 76 0.93 -7.57 2.58
CA CYS A 76 1.11 -6.18 2.21
C CYS A 76 1.49 -6.02 0.74
N ALA A 77 2.43 -6.81 0.24
CA ALA A 77 2.89 -6.77 -1.14
C ALA A 77 1.77 -7.06 -2.15
N ARG A 78 0.91 -8.05 -1.87
CA ARG A 78 -0.26 -8.38 -2.72
C ARG A 78 -1.32 -7.28 -2.75
N ARG A 79 -1.50 -6.55 -1.65
CA ARG A 79 -2.46 -5.43 -1.57
C ARG A 79 -1.91 -4.13 -2.16
N LYS A 80 -0.59 -3.92 -2.10
CA LYS A 80 0.04 -2.83 -2.83
C LYS A 80 -0.13 -3.11 -4.31
N ALA A 81 -1.05 -2.39 -4.94
CA ALA A 81 -1.00 -2.23 -6.38
C ALA A 81 0.34 -1.53 -6.67
N PHE A 82 1.36 -2.31 -7.01
CA PHE A 82 2.48 -1.76 -7.77
C PHE A 82 1.82 -1.20 -9.01
N GLY A 83 1.74 0.13 -9.10
CA GLY A 83 1.33 0.78 -10.33
C GLY A 83 2.25 0.20 -11.38
N THR A 84 1.72 -0.69 -12.22
CA THR A 84 2.39 -1.02 -13.46
C THR A 84 2.74 0.33 -14.06
N SER A 85 4.02 0.57 -14.34
CA SER A 85 4.35 1.78 -15.09
C SER A 85 3.49 1.67 -16.32
N LYS A 86 2.43 2.50 -16.42
CA LYS A 86 1.55 2.46 -17.57
C LYS A 86 2.49 2.69 -18.73
N ALA A 87 2.56 1.73 -19.66
CA ALA A 87 3.37 1.89 -20.85
C ALA A 87 3.03 3.28 -21.43
N PRO A 88 4.03 4.04 -21.93
CA PRO A 88 3.75 5.33 -22.51
C PRO A 88 2.59 5.22 -23.51
N LEU A 89 1.61 6.11 -23.40
CA LEU A 89 0.50 6.14 -24.35
C LEU A 89 1.10 6.33 -25.75
N GLN A 90 0.82 5.39 -26.65
CA GLN A 90 1.23 5.53 -28.05
C GLN A 90 0.12 6.26 -28.81
N PRO A 91 0.44 7.39 -29.47
CA PRO A 91 -0.54 8.05 -30.32
C PRO A 91 -0.91 7.14 -31.49
N LEU A 92 -2.18 7.14 -31.84
CA LEU A 92 -2.64 6.48 -33.07
C LEU A 92 -2.08 7.24 -34.29
N PRO A 93 -1.73 6.54 -35.38
CA PRO A 93 -1.28 7.20 -36.59
C PRO A 93 -2.40 8.10 -37.16
N PRO A 94 -2.04 9.22 -37.81
CA PRO A 94 -3.00 10.11 -38.45
C PRO A 94 -3.83 9.36 -39.49
N VAL A 95 -5.05 9.84 -39.71
CA VAL A 95 -6.03 9.27 -40.64
C VAL A 95 -6.27 10.32 -41.71
N ASP A 96 -6.07 9.97 -42.97
CA ASP A 96 -6.07 10.93 -44.09
C ASP A 96 -7.41 10.94 -44.85
N ARG A 97 -8.27 9.93 -44.63
CA ARG A 97 -9.55 9.78 -45.35
C ARG A 97 -10.72 9.53 -44.40
N VAL A 98 -11.87 10.11 -44.73
CA VAL A 98 -13.14 9.82 -44.06
C VAL A 98 -13.47 8.33 -44.23
N TRP A 99 -14.02 7.71 -43.18
CA TRP A 99 -14.40 6.30 -43.10
C TRP A 99 -13.24 5.31 -43.00
N GLU A 100 -12.00 5.78 -42.87
CA GLU A 100 -10.83 4.93 -42.69
C GLU A 100 -10.71 4.38 -41.26
N ARG A 101 -11.19 5.14 -40.26
CA ARG A 101 -11.23 4.69 -38.87
C ARG A 101 -12.41 5.31 -38.13
N ILE A 102 -13.20 4.46 -37.47
CA ILE A 102 -14.37 4.84 -36.68
C ILE A 102 -14.16 4.38 -35.22
N ALA A 103 -14.27 5.31 -34.28
CA ALA A 103 -14.44 5.00 -32.87
C ALA A 103 -15.91 4.64 -32.62
N MET A 104 -16.13 3.60 -31.80
CA MET A 104 -17.47 3.20 -31.38
C MET A 104 -17.46 2.99 -29.88
N ASP A 105 -18.46 3.56 -29.19
CA ASP A 105 -18.65 3.40 -27.76
C ASP A 105 -20.13 3.23 -27.43
N VAL A 106 -20.42 2.61 -26.29
CA VAL A 106 -21.78 2.41 -25.80
C VAL A 106 -21.92 3.10 -24.45
N VAL A 107 -22.78 4.11 -24.41
CA VAL A 107 -23.08 4.83 -23.17
C VAL A 107 -24.31 4.22 -22.52
N GLY A 108 -24.18 3.78 -21.27
CA GLY A 108 -25.30 3.39 -20.44
C GLY A 108 -24.95 2.39 -19.32
N PRO A 109 -25.96 1.94 -18.57
CA PRO A 109 -27.38 2.25 -18.75
C PRO A 109 -27.74 3.69 -18.34
N ILE A 110 -28.63 4.33 -19.10
CA ILE A 110 -29.25 5.63 -18.79
C ILE A 110 -30.72 5.45 -18.41
N GLN A 111 -31.38 6.55 -18.03
CA GLN A 111 -32.83 6.57 -17.83
C GLN A 111 -33.55 6.05 -19.07
N GLU A 112 -34.48 5.14 -18.84
CA GLU A 112 -35.23 4.48 -19.90
C GLU A 112 -36.06 5.51 -20.67
N SER A 113 -35.83 5.59 -21.97
CA SER A 113 -36.67 6.42 -22.83
C SER A 113 -38.10 5.88 -22.87
N VAL A 114 -39.05 6.70 -23.32
CA VAL A 114 -40.45 6.31 -23.49
C VAL A 114 -40.62 5.06 -24.38
N LYS A 115 -39.65 4.78 -25.26
CA LYS A 115 -39.63 3.62 -26.16
C LYS A 115 -38.86 2.40 -25.61
N GLY A 116 -38.37 2.46 -24.36
CA GLY A 116 -37.70 1.34 -23.70
C GLY A 116 -36.17 1.28 -23.89
N TYR A 117 -35.56 2.24 -24.61
CA TYR A 117 -34.10 2.25 -24.81
C TYR A 117 -33.35 2.77 -23.57
N LYS A 118 -32.23 2.09 -23.23
CA LYS A 118 -31.37 2.39 -22.06
C LYS A 118 -29.91 2.68 -22.42
N TYR A 119 -29.56 2.62 -23.70
CA TYR A 119 -28.18 2.76 -24.17
C TYR A 119 -28.14 3.65 -25.40
N ILE A 120 -27.03 4.36 -25.56
CA ILE A 120 -26.72 5.16 -26.74
C ILE A 120 -25.47 4.56 -27.39
N LEU A 121 -25.56 4.24 -28.68
CA LEU A 121 -24.39 3.89 -29.48
C LEU A 121 -23.80 5.19 -30.03
N VAL A 122 -22.56 5.49 -29.65
CA VAL A 122 -21.79 6.63 -30.16
C VAL A 122 -20.84 6.10 -31.22
N LEU A 123 -20.88 6.70 -32.41
CA LEU A 123 -19.89 6.48 -33.46
C LEU A 123 -19.20 7.80 -33.76
N SER A 124 -17.89 7.79 -33.96
CA SER A 124 -17.18 8.97 -34.46
C SER A 124 -16.08 8.61 -35.45
N ASP A 125 -16.05 9.29 -36.59
CA ASP A 125 -15.00 9.13 -37.60
C ASP A 125 -13.75 9.95 -37.25
N TYR A 126 -12.56 9.33 -37.30
CA TYR A 126 -11.32 9.98 -36.86
C TYR A 126 -10.86 11.12 -37.77
N ALA A 127 -11.15 11.05 -39.08
CA ALA A 127 -10.69 12.06 -40.03
C ALA A 127 -11.58 13.31 -39.99
N SER A 128 -12.88 13.12 -39.91
CA SER A 128 -13.87 14.19 -39.98
C SER A 128 -14.35 14.69 -38.60
N ARG A 129 -14.18 13.87 -37.55
CA ARG A 129 -14.63 14.11 -36.17
C ARG A 129 -16.15 14.29 -36.03
N PHE A 130 -16.92 13.78 -36.99
CA PHE A 130 -18.38 13.62 -36.91
C PHE A 130 -18.76 12.29 -36.27
#